data_AF-A0A5C5YT29-F1
#
_entry.id   AF-A0A5C5YT29-F1
#
_cell.length_a   1.000
_cell.length_b   1.000
_cell.length_c   1.000
_cell.angle_alpha   90.00
_cell.angle_beta   90.00
_cell.angle_gamma   90.00
#
_symmetry.space_group_name_H-M   'P 1'
#
loop_
_entity.id
_entity.type
_entity.pdbx_description
1 polymer ?
#
loop_
_entity_poly.entity_id
_entity_poly.type
_entity_poly.pdbx_seq_one_letter_code
_entity_poly.pdbx_strand_id
1 'polypeptide(L)'
;MFAAAGGATAAQVAVYDPAAFPAYNPEFDGWLPFRITGAGDSRSVADPLIGATAWQLADTAVGGAAPQYYQPMTAPHLVEALQTGWRMTATARVVTPSLAAPSMGIGAYLDDDLYLLQLDLQGGDLWGYVWDRTQTLLVRSERLASGADALAYHDYELRGSPNGTAELLVDGASLFSWPGGASTHTAGVGLVQFGASTPNGSGVMNFRRVAFETIGSPASQGDYNGDGQVDAADYTTWRANNGGRLPAADGNGDGLVNRFDYAWWRSRYGDETVVGAAASESAPAPEPAAVALVGGLLAAFSGRRRATST
;
A
#
# COMPACT_ATOMS: atom_id res chain seq x y z
N MET A 1 30.34 4.76 1.64
CA MET A 1 30.71 3.35 1.83
C MET A 1 29.52 2.70 2.52
N PHE A 2 28.62 2.13 1.72
CA PHE A 2 27.33 1.61 2.19
C PHE A 2 27.55 0.28 2.91
N ALA A 3 27.11 0.19 4.17
CA ALA A 3 27.08 -1.07 4.90
C ALA A 3 25.92 -1.92 4.37
N ALA A 4 26.21 -3.19 4.05
CA ALA A 4 25.21 -4.18 3.69
C ALA A 4 24.37 -4.53 4.93
N ALA A 5 23.25 -3.82 5.11
CA ALA A 5 22.20 -4.23 6.03
C ALA A 5 21.29 -5.22 5.29
N GLY A 6 20.95 -6.33 5.97
CA GLY A 6 20.14 -7.42 5.41
C GLY A 6 18.85 -6.90 4.80
N GLY A 7 18.68 -7.14 3.50
CA GLY A 7 17.43 -6.83 2.80
C GLY A 7 16.29 -7.64 3.39
N ALA A 8 15.16 -6.98 3.63
CA ALA A 8 13.93 -7.64 4.04
C ALA A 8 13.59 -8.77 3.04
N THR A 9 13.31 -9.97 3.56
CA THR A 9 12.93 -11.15 2.78
C THR A 9 11.40 -11.23 2.68
N ALA A 10 10.90 -11.20 1.44
CA ALA A 10 9.59 -11.65 0.93
C ALA A 10 8.27 -11.18 1.59
N ALA A 11 7.31 -10.84 0.72
CA ALA A 11 5.87 -10.62 0.92
C ALA A 11 5.38 -9.33 1.61
N GLN A 12 6.12 -8.72 2.53
CA GLN A 12 5.75 -7.43 3.14
C GLN A 12 6.99 -6.60 3.45
N VAL A 13 7.12 -5.45 2.77
CA VAL A 13 7.93 -4.36 3.29
C VAL A 13 7.17 -3.81 4.49
N ALA A 14 7.76 -3.99 5.67
CA ALA A 14 7.06 -4.27 6.91
C ALA A 14 5.83 -3.42 7.21
N VAL A 15 4.77 -4.12 7.61
CA VAL A 15 3.50 -3.56 8.01
C VAL A 15 3.66 -2.90 9.38
N TYR A 16 3.45 -1.60 9.41
CA TYR A 16 3.09 -0.95 10.67
C TYR A 16 1.72 -1.46 11.15
N ASP A 17 1.72 -2.22 12.26
CA ASP A 17 0.54 -2.58 13.04
C ASP A 17 0.57 -1.95 14.46
N PRO A 18 -0.36 -1.04 14.80
CA PRO A 18 -0.42 -0.38 16.10
C PRO A 18 -0.90 -1.29 17.26
N ALA A 19 -1.33 -2.54 17.02
CA ALA A 19 -1.83 -3.42 18.06
C ALA A 19 -0.74 -4.10 18.92
N ALA A 20 0.54 -4.03 18.52
CA ALA A 20 1.59 -4.91 19.07
C ALA A 20 2.46 -4.32 20.21
N PHE A 21 2.64 -3.00 20.36
CA PHE A 21 3.61 -2.43 21.33
C PHE A 21 3.23 -1.06 21.96
N PRO A 22 3.59 -0.81 23.24
CA PRO A 22 3.31 0.44 23.96
C PRO A 22 4.24 1.63 23.58
N ALA A 23 5.36 1.38 22.89
CA ALA A 23 6.20 2.40 22.28
C ALA A 23 6.53 1.95 20.85
N TYR A 24 5.69 2.40 19.92
CA TYR A 24 5.75 2.07 18.50
C TYR A 24 7.00 2.70 17.84
N ASN A 25 7.70 2.02 16.91
CA ASN A 25 8.83 2.56 16.14
C ASN A 25 9.00 1.81 14.80
N PRO A 26 8.92 2.48 13.63
CA PRO A 26 9.13 1.88 12.30
C PRO A 26 10.46 1.14 12.14
N GLU A 27 11.46 1.47 12.94
CA GLU A 27 12.77 0.79 12.90
C GLU A 27 12.69 -0.68 13.33
N PHE A 28 11.71 -1.06 14.15
CA PHE A 28 11.46 -2.47 14.49
C PHE A 28 10.92 -3.27 13.30
N ASP A 29 10.30 -2.57 12.37
CA ASP A 29 9.77 -3.05 11.10
C ASP A 29 10.84 -2.91 9.98
N GLY A 30 12.09 -2.61 10.34
CA GLY A 30 13.21 -2.52 9.40
C GLY A 30 13.18 -1.27 8.52
N TRP A 31 12.35 -0.28 8.82
CA TRP A 31 12.43 1.04 8.18
C TRP A 31 13.67 1.78 8.67
N LEU A 32 14.45 2.33 7.73
CA LEU A 32 15.68 3.03 8.07
C LEU A 32 15.41 4.53 8.21
N PRO A 33 15.82 5.17 9.32
CA PRO A 33 15.68 6.60 9.49
C PRO A 33 16.60 7.34 8.51
N PHE A 34 16.10 8.43 7.91
CA PHE A 34 16.86 9.30 7.03
C PHE A 34 16.57 10.76 7.36
N ARG A 35 17.66 11.51 7.59
CA ARG A 35 17.62 12.93 7.98
C ARG A 35 16.76 13.21 9.22
N ILE A 36 16.70 12.22 10.12
CA ILE A 36 16.13 12.36 11.46
C ILE A 36 17.28 12.71 12.42
N THR A 37 17.17 13.86 13.06
CA THR A 37 18.23 14.43 13.91
C THR A 37 17.94 14.31 15.41
N GLY A 38 16.70 14.02 15.77
CA GLY A 38 16.30 13.71 17.15
C GLY A 38 14.81 13.46 17.31
N ALA A 39 14.38 13.28 18.56
CA ALA A 39 12.99 12.96 18.90
C ALA A 39 11.96 14.07 18.57
N GLY A 40 12.43 15.27 18.20
CA GLY A 40 11.58 16.33 17.66
C GLY A 40 11.10 16.05 16.24
N ASP A 41 11.87 15.27 15.47
CA ASP A 41 11.59 14.98 14.06
C ASP A 41 10.74 13.71 13.89
N SER A 42 10.88 12.76 14.83
CA SER A 42 10.30 11.41 14.74
C SER A 42 10.05 10.83 16.13
N ARG A 43 8.81 10.43 16.43
CA ARG A 43 8.43 9.83 17.72
C ARG A 43 7.06 9.14 17.71
N SER A 44 6.87 8.24 18.67
CA SER A 44 5.53 7.72 19.00
C SER A 44 4.74 8.77 19.77
N VAL A 45 3.48 8.99 19.38
CA VAL A 45 2.56 9.94 20.02
C VAL A 45 1.25 9.25 20.35
N ALA A 46 0.64 9.61 21.48
CA ALA A 46 -0.76 9.27 21.75
C ALA A 46 -1.67 10.12 20.86
N ASP A 47 -2.61 9.48 20.16
CA ASP A 47 -3.51 10.14 19.24
C ASP A 47 -4.97 10.06 19.74
N PRO A 48 -5.56 11.19 20.17
CA PRO A 48 -6.87 11.20 20.79
C PRO A 48 -8.02 10.91 19.81
N LEU A 49 -7.84 11.06 18.50
CA LEU A 49 -8.91 10.77 17.53
C LEU A 49 -9.25 9.28 17.47
N ILE A 50 -8.26 8.43 17.79
CA ILE A 50 -8.33 6.98 17.61
C ILE A 50 -8.15 6.21 18.93
N GLY A 51 -7.85 6.92 20.04
CA GLY A 51 -7.58 6.31 21.33
C GLY A 51 -6.38 5.35 21.32
N ALA A 52 -5.42 5.55 20.41
CA ALA A 52 -4.27 4.67 20.18
C ALA A 52 -3.01 5.50 19.92
N THR A 53 -1.86 4.84 19.74
CA THR A 53 -0.61 5.50 19.35
C THR A 53 -0.47 5.60 17.84
N ALA A 54 0.21 6.66 17.40
CA ALA A 54 0.61 6.90 16.03
C ALA A 54 2.11 7.22 15.98
N TRP A 55 2.73 7.06 14.80
CA TRP A 55 4.09 7.57 14.58
C TRP A 55 4.05 8.92 13.93
N GLN A 56 4.59 9.90 14.64
CA GLN A 56 4.64 11.27 14.17
C GLN A 56 5.98 11.53 13.50
N LEU A 57 5.92 12.01 12.26
CA LEU A 57 7.01 12.73 11.63
C LEU A 57 6.67 14.22 11.63
N ALA A 58 7.61 15.03 12.10
CA ALA A 58 7.45 16.47 12.20
C ALA A 58 8.63 17.19 11.53
N ASP A 59 8.33 17.90 10.45
CA ASP A 59 9.23 18.88 9.85
C ASP A 59 8.69 20.28 10.14
N THR A 60 9.23 20.93 11.16
CA THR A 60 8.68 22.19 11.66
C THR A 60 9.23 23.42 10.94
N ALA A 61 10.16 23.27 9.99
CA ALA A 61 10.79 24.41 9.32
C ALA A 61 11.09 24.14 7.84
N VAL A 62 10.72 25.08 6.97
CA VAL A 62 11.14 25.08 5.56
C VAL A 62 12.67 25.18 5.47
N GLY A 63 13.29 24.38 4.60
CA GLY A 63 14.74 24.22 4.54
C GLY A 63 15.30 23.31 5.63
N GLY A 64 14.42 22.62 6.37
CA GLY A 64 14.74 21.64 7.39
C GLY A 64 15.36 20.36 6.84
N ALA A 65 15.54 19.39 7.73
CA ALA A 65 16.18 18.14 7.39
C ALA A 65 15.34 17.28 6.42
N ALA A 66 14.02 17.50 6.30
CA ALA A 66 13.10 16.58 5.62
C ALA A 66 13.17 15.17 6.22
N PRO A 67 12.72 15.00 7.48
CA PRO A 67 12.76 13.72 8.18
C PRO A 67 11.85 12.70 7.51
N GLN A 68 12.40 11.55 7.20
CA GLN A 68 11.70 10.46 6.55
C GLN A 68 12.27 9.10 6.93
N TYR A 69 11.51 8.07 6.61
CA TYR A 69 11.94 6.68 6.68
C TYR A 69 11.96 6.09 5.30
N TYR A 70 12.89 5.18 5.04
CA TYR A 70 12.98 4.48 3.76
C TYR A 70 13.35 3.01 3.94
N GLN A 71 12.99 2.19 2.96
CA GLN A 71 13.47 0.82 2.83
C GLN A 71 14.02 0.60 1.42
N PRO A 72 15.30 0.17 1.28
CA PRO A 72 15.85 -0.20 0.00
C PRO A 72 15.21 -1.49 -0.49
N MET A 73 15.03 -1.59 -1.80
CA MET A 73 14.53 -2.77 -2.48
C MET A 73 15.70 -3.55 -3.07
N THR A 74 15.67 -4.87 -2.93
CA THR A 74 16.65 -5.75 -3.60
C THR A 74 16.34 -5.79 -5.09
N ALA A 75 17.35 -6.11 -5.92
CA ALA A 75 17.15 -6.22 -7.37
C ALA A 75 16.03 -7.22 -7.76
N PRO A 76 15.92 -8.42 -7.14
CA PRO A 76 14.80 -9.32 -7.43
C PRO A 76 13.42 -8.74 -7.12
N HIS A 77 13.27 -8.01 -6.00
CA HIS A 77 11.99 -7.39 -5.64
C HIS A 77 11.62 -6.22 -6.54
N LEU A 78 12.63 -5.45 -7.00
CA LEU A 78 12.40 -4.40 -7.99
C LEU A 78 11.89 -4.99 -9.30
N VAL A 79 12.55 -6.05 -9.79
CA VAL A 79 12.12 -6.77 -11.00
C VAL A 79 10.69 -7.29 -10.84
N GLU A 80 10.38 -7.94 -9.72
CA GLU A 80 9.05 -8.45 -9.44
C GLU A 80 7.99 -7.33 -9.41
N ALA A 81 8.27 -6.20 -8.74
CA ALA A 81 7.37 -5.06 -8.68
C ALA A 81 7.08 -4.48 -10.08
N LEU A 82 8.10 -4.34 -10.92
CA LEU A 82 7.96 -3.80 -12.27
C LEU A 82 7.17 -4.74 -13.19
N GLN A 83 7.21 -6.05 -12.94
CA GLN A 83 6.58 -7.05 -13.80
C GLN A 83 5.16 -7.41 -13.40
N THR A 84 4.88 -7.40 -12.11
CA THR A 84 3.62 -7.89 -11.54
C THR A 84 2.71 -6.75 -11.13
N GLY A 85 3.28 -5.56 -10.96
CA GLY A 85 2.65 -4.45 -10.28
C GLY A 85 2.99 -4.49 -8.80
N TRP A 86 2.56 -3.44 -8.12
CA TRP A 86 2.90 -3.23 -6.72
C TRP A 86 1.83 -2.34 -6.08
N ARG A 87 1.69 -2.42 -4.77
CA ARG A 87 0.93 -1.44 -3.99
C ARG A 87 1.75 -0.93 -2.84
N MET A 88 1.69 0.39 -2.65
CA MET A 88 2.14 1.07 -1.45
C MET A 88 0.92 1.59 -0.71
N THR A 89 0.75 1.21 0.55
CA THR A 89 -0.40 1.62 1.37
C THR A 89 0.07 2.42 2.58
N ALA A 90 -0.74 3.39 2.99
CA ALA A 90 -0.59 4.03 4.28
C ALA A 90 -1.92 4.44 4.90
N THR A 91 -2.09 4.16 6.19
CA THR A 91 -3.14 4.77 7.01
C THR A 91 -2.51 5.95 7.72
N ALA A 92 -2.86 7.18 7.34
CA ALA A 92 -2.19 8.38 7.86
C ALA A 92 -3.10 9.60 7.90
N ARG A 93 -2.65 10.64 8.62
CA ARG A 93 -3.30 11.96 8.62
C ARG A 93 -2.30 13.10 8.62
N VAL A 94 -2.71 14.23 8.06
CA VAL A 94 -2.01 15.51 8.20
C VAL A 94 -2.44 16.17 9.51
N VAL A 95 -1.47 16.54 10.34
CA VAL A 95 -1.69 17.20 11.64
C VAL A 95 -1.47 18.70 11.50
N THR A 96 -0.39 19.09 10.83
CA THR A 96 -0.04 20.49 10.61
C THR A 96 0.25 20.69 9.12
N PRO A 97 -0.34 21.72 8.46
CA PRO A 97 -0.05 22.04 7.07
C PRO A 97 1.42 22.36 6.83
N SER A 98 1.81 22.26 5.56
CA SER A 98 3.10 22.70 5.06
C SER A 98 3.13 24.24 4.94
N LEU A 99 4.27 24.86 5.22
CA LEU A 99 4.39 26.34 5.20
C LEU A 99 4.76 26.92 3.81
N ALA A 100 5.10 26.07 2.83
CA ALA A 100 5.54 26.52 1.51
C ALA A 100 5.10 25.58 0.37
N ALA A 101 5.45 24.30 0.47
CA ALA A 101 5.12 23.28 -0.52
C ALA A 101 4.76 21.98 0.20
N PRO A 102 3.87 21.16 -0.39
CA PRO A 102 3.61 19.82 0.13
C PRO A 102 4.93 19.04 0.22
N SER A 103 5.15 18.36 1.34
CA SER A 103 6.35 17.55 1.55
C SER A 103 6.03 16.18 2.14
N MET A 104 5.04 16.11 3.02
CA MET A 104 4.74 14.88 3.75
C MET A 104 3.91 13.89 2.92
N GLY A 105 4.25 12.60 2.95
CA GLY A 105 3.44 11.57 2.32
C GLY A 105 4.15 10.23 2.18
N ILE A 106 3.88 9.53 1.07
CA ILE A 106 4.44 8.22 0.74
C ILE A 106 4.95 8.19 -0.70
N GLY A 107 5.99 7.40 -0.98
CA GLY A 107 6.42 7.20 -2.36
C GLY A 107 7.25 5.95 -2.61
N ALA A 108 7.16 5.47 -3.84
CA ALA A 108 7.97 4.40 -4.38
C ALA A 108 8.86 4.93 -5.52
N TYR A 109 10.15 4.59 -5.44
CA TYR A 109 11.15 4.86 -6.46
C TYR A 109 11.52 3.52 -7.06
N LEU A 110 11.20 3.32 -8.33
CA LEU A 110 11.37 2.04 -9.00
C LEU A 110 12.12 2.30 -10.29
N ASP A 111 13.43 2.01 -10.28
CA ASP A 111 14.32 2.30 -11.40
C ASP A 111 14.32 3.82 -11.72
N ASP A 112 14.00 4.20 -12.96
CA ASP A 112 13.92 5.60 -13.39
C ASP A 112 12.55 6.26 -13.10
N ASP A 113 11.61 5.55 -12.46
CA ASP A 113 10.27 6.04 -12.14
C ASP A 113 10.14 6.50 -10.68
N LEU A 114 9.39 7.60 -10.48
CA LEU A 114 8.95 8.09 -9.18
C LEU A 114 7.42 8.05 -9.08
N TYR A 115 6.89 7.38 -8.06
CA TYR A 115 5.47 7.41 -7.71
C TYR A 115 5.34 7.98 -6.31
N LEU A 116 5.15 9.30 -6.22
CA LEU A 116 5.11 10.05 -4.97
C LEU A 116 3.74 10.69 -4.78
N LEU A 117 3.12 10.41 -3.64
CA LEU A 117 1.98 11.14 -3.13
C LEU A 117 2.45 12.03 -1.98
N GLN A 118 2.25 13.34 -2.13
CA GLN A 118 2.40 14.30 -1.05
C GLN A 118 1.03 14.81 -0.64
N LEU A 119 0.86 15.08 0.64
CA LEU A 119 -0.41 15.47 1.26
C LEU A 119 -0.22 16.81 1.96
N ASP A 120 -1.23 17.67 1.86
CA ASP A 120 -1.23 18.96 2.55
C ASP A 120 -2.64 19.45 2.85
N LEU A 121 -2.74 20.40 3.78
CA LEU A 121 -4.00 21.06 4.11
C LEU A 121 -4.01 22.47 3.52
N GLN A 122 -4.97 22.75 2.64
CA GLN A 122 -5.15 24.07 2.03
C GLN A 122 -6.59 24.55 2.19
N GLY A 123 -6.76 25.71 2.82
CA GLY A 123 -8.09 26.28 3.05
C GLY A 123 -9.00 25.42 3.96
N GLY A 124 -8.44 24.49 4.74
CA GLY A 124 -9.18 23.53 5.55
C GLY A 124 -9.57 22.24 4.83
N ASP A 125 -9.21 22.10 3.55
CA ASP A 125 -9.39 20.89 2.76
C ASP A 125 -8.08 20.09 2.71
N LEU A 126 -8.19 18.77 2.61
CA LEU A 126 -7.07 17.86 2.39
C LEU A 126 -6.83 17.69 0.90
N TRP A 127 -5.58 17.89 0.48
CA TRP A 127 -5.16 17.80 -0.90
C TRP A 127 -4.05 16.76 -1.07
N GLY A 128 -4.14 15.99 -2.15
CA GLY A 128 -3.10 15.08 -2.61
C GLY A 128 -2.41 15.63 -3.85
N TYR A 129 -1.09 15.46 -3.92
CA TYR A 129 -0.21 15.99 -4.94
C TYR A 129 0.68 14.87 -5.50
N VAL A 130 0.66 14.66 -6.81
CA VAL A 130 1.52 13.67 -7.51
C VAL A 130 2.35 14.31 -8.62
N TRP A 131 3.45 13.66 -9.00
CA TRP A 131 4.46 14.20 -9.92
C TRP A 131 4.49 13.44 -11.26
N ASP A 132 4.71 14.15 -12.37
CA ASP A 132 4.86 13.58 -13.71
C ASP A 132 6.22 13.85 -14.40
N ARG A 133 6.48 13.16 -15.53
CA ARG A 133 7.73 13.19 -16.31
C ARG A 133 7.86 14.34 -17.32
N THR A 134 6.80 15.08 -17.64
CA THR A 134 6.74 15.90 -18.86
C THR A 134 7.26 17.34 -18.74
N GLN A 135 8.30 17.53 -17.91
CA GLN A 135 9.07 18.78 -17.71
C GLN A 135 8.43 19.83 -16.79
N THR A 136 9.21 20.23 -15.77
CA THR A 136 9.03 21.41 -14.89
C THR A 136 7.63 21.62 -14.31
N LEU A 137 7.41 21.11 -13.09
CA LEU A 137 6.35 21.54 -12.17
C LEU A 137 4.90 21.12 -12.47
N LEU A 138 4.61 20.02 -13.20
CA LEU A 138 3.23 19.51 -13.14
C LEU A 138 3.04 18.61 -11.93
N VAL A 139 2.56 19.24 -10.86
CA VAL A 139 1.90 18.57 -9.75
C VAL A 139 0.44 18.40 -10.15
N ARG A 140 -0.02 17.17 -10.40
CA ARG A 140 -1.47 16.93 -10.41
C ARG A 140 -1.93 16.95 -8.97
N SER A 141 -2.88 17.83 -8.66
CA SER A 141 -3.49 17.91 -7.33
C SER A 141 -4.96 17.53 -7.38
N GLU A 142 -5.42 16.82 -6.36
CA GLU A 142 -6.81 16.43 -6.18
C GLU A 142 -7.24 16.74 -4.74
N ARG A 143 -8.47 17.24 -4.57
CA ARG A 143 -9.01 17.41 -3.23
C ARG A 143 -9.55 16.08 -2.75
N LEU A 144 -9.00 15.59 -1.65
CA LEU A 144 -9.29 14.25 -1.12
C LEU A 144 -10.42 14.29 -0.08
N ALA A 145 -10.43 15.31 0.77
CA ALA A 145 -11.44 15.50 1.82
C ALA A 145 -11.61 16.98 2.17
N SER A 146 -12.68 17.31 2.89
CA SER A 146 -13.02 18.69 3.29
C SER A 146 -13.51 18.78 4.73
N GLY A 147 -13.37 19.95 5.34
CA GLY A 147 -13.92 20.21 6.68
C GLY A 147 -13.30 19.32 7.76
N ALA A 148 -14.13 18.73 8.62
CA ALA A 148 -13.64 17.88 9.71
C ALA A 148 -12.92 16.61 9.18
N ASP A 149 -13.37 16.08 8.04
CA ASP A 149 -12.80 14.88 7.45
C ASP A 149 -11.38 15.13 6.93
N ALA A 150 -11.02 16.36 6.55
CA ALA A 150 -9.66 16.69 6.10
C ALA A 150 -8.58 16.42 7.17
N LEU A 151 -8.96 16.39 8.45
CA LEU A 151 -8.06 16.12 9.58
C LEU A 151 -8.14 14.67 10.09
N ALA A 152 -8.98 13.84 9.46
CA ALA A 152 -9.15 12.44 9.81
C ALA A 152 -8.00 11.57 9.27
N TYR A 153 -7.98 10.32 9.73
CA TYR A 153 -7.17 9.29 9.10
C TYR A 153 -7.84 8.81 7.82
N HIS A 154 -7.05 8.66 6.77
CA HIS A 154 -7.46 8.05 5.51
C HIS A 154 -6.51 6.91 5.15
N ASP A 155 -7.03 5.97 4.37
CA ASP A 155 -6.25 4.90 3.76
C ASP A 155 -5.85 5.32 2.35
N TYR A 156 -4.55 5.58 2.15
CA TYR A 156 -3.97 5.91 0.86
C TYR A 156 -3.36 4.68 0.22
N GLU A 157 -3.61 4.46 -1.07
CA GLU A 157 -2.96 3.42 -1.85
C GLU A 157 -2.42 3.99 -3.15
N LEU A 158 -1.12 3.78 -3.40
CA LEU A 158 -0.52 3.91 -4.72
C LEU A 158 -0.42 2.51 -5.30
N ARG A 159 -1.14 2.24 -6.38
CA ARG A 159 -1.18 0.94 -7.05
C ARG A 159 -0.50 1.05 -8.40
N GLY A 160 0.73 0.56 -8.50
CA GLY A 160 1.46 0.49 -9.75
C GLY A 160 1.10 -0.73 -10.58
N SER A 161 1.04 -0.53 -11.88
CA SER A 161 0.81 -1.58 -12.85
C SER A 161 2.04 -1.81 -13.74
N PRO A 162 2.20 -3.00 -14.34
CA PRO A 162 3.36 -3.33 -15.18
C PRO A 162 3.54 -2.45 -16.42
N ASN A 163 2.54 -1.64 -16.77
CA ASN A 163 2.61 -0.74 -17.92
C ASN A 163 3.32 0.61 -17.63
N GLY A 164 3.88 0.77 -16.42
CA GLY A 164 4.54 2.02 -16.01
C GLY A 164 3.57 3.13 -15.62
N THR A 165 2.38 2.78 -15.11
CA THR A 165 1.44 3.74 -14.53
C THR A 165 1.06 3.33 -13.12
N ALA A 166 0.77 4.31 -12.26
CA ALA A 166 0.17 4.11 -10.96
C ALA A 166 -1.23 4.69 -10.88
N GLU A 167 -2.06 4.10 -10.04
CA GLU A 167 -3.40 4.54 -9.65
C GLU A 167 -3.38 4.99 -8.19
N LEU A 168 -4.06 6.11 -7.89
CA LEU A 168 -4.25 6.60 -6.54
C LEU A 168 -5.63 6.20 -6.08
N LEU A 169 -5.69 5.47 -4.98
CA LEU A 169 -6.92 5.19 -4.26
C LEU A 169 -6.87 5.85 -2.88
N VAL A 170 -8.01 6.37 -2.43
CA VAL A 170 -8.20 6.92 -1.09
C VAL A 170 -9.47 6.33 -0.51
N ASP A 171 -9.38 5.74 0.68
CA ASP A 171 -10.47 5.04 1.36
C ASP A 171 -11.14 3.98 0.45
N GLY A 172 -10.31 3.31 -0.36
CA GLY A 172 -10.74 2.30 -1.33
C GLY A 172 -11.31 2.83 -2.64
N ALA A 173 -11.56 4.14 -2.75
CA ALA A 173 -12.06 4.76 -3.98
C ALA A 173 -10.91 5.11 -4.93
N SER A 174 -10.93 4.57 -6.15
CA SER A 174 -10.02 4.99 -7.22
C SER A 174 -10.32 6.42 -7.64
N LEU A 175 -9.29 7.27 -7.61
CA LEU A 175 -9.39 8.67 -8.00
C LEU A 175 -8.88 8.88 -9.41
N PHE A 176 -7.64 8.46 -9.67
CA PHE A 176 -7.03 8.61 -10.99
C PHE A 176 -5.74 7.81 -11.17
N SER A 177 -5.33 7.64 -12.43
CA SER A 177 -4.02 7.08 -12.81
C SER A 177 -3.07 8.14 -13.39
N TRP A 178 -1.77 7.93 -13.26
CA TRP A 178 -0.71 8.78 -13.82
C TRP A 178 0.56 7.95 -14.14
N PRO A 179 1.42 8.42 -15.05
CA PRO A 179 2.60 7.66 -15.53
C PRO A 179 3.83 7.74 -14.60
N GLY A 180 3.67 8.25 -13.38
CA GLY A 180 4.82 8.57 -12.52
C GLY A 180 5.64 9.77 -13.00
N GLY A 181 6.58 10.18 -12.16
CA GLY A 181 7.61 11.20 -12.40
C GLY A 181 8.97 10.59 -12.72
N ALA A 182 9.94 11.43 -13.04
CA ALA A 182 11.32 10.98 -13.20
C ALA A 182 11.98 10.80 -11.83
N SER A 183 12.54 9.62 -11.58
CA SER A 183 13.38 9.37 -10.41
C SER A 183 14.73 10.08 -10.57
N THR A 184 15.24 10.63 -9.47
CA THR A 184 16.62 11.14 -9.38
C THR A 184 17.58 10.13 -8.77
N HIS A 185 17.09 8.93 -8.42
CA HIS A 185 17.90 7.84 -7.91
C HIS A 185 18.63 7.11 -9.04
N THR A 186 19.70 6.39 -8.70
CA THR A 186 20.49 5.62 -9.67
C THR A 186 19.62 4.52 -10.29
N ALA A 187 19.62 4.41 -11.62
CA ALA A 187 18.98 3.31 -12.35
C ALA A 187 19.39 1.94 -11.78
N GLY A 188 18.45 1.01 -11.71
CA GLY A 188 18.59 -0.32 -11.11
C GLY A 188 18.47 -0.37 -9.59
N VAL A 189 18.12 0.75 -8.95
CA VAL A 189 17.85 0.82 -7.49
C VAL A 189 16.36 1.06 -7.27
N GLY A 190 15.76 0.26 -6.39
CA GLY A 190 14.41 0.51 -5.89
C GLY A 190 14.47 0.93 -4.43
N LEU A 191 13.58 1.80 -4.00
CA LEU A 191 13.30 2.05 -2.58
C LEU A 191 11.87 2.55 -2.40
N VAL A 192 11.36 2.39 -1.19
CA VAL A 192 10.12 3.03 -0.75
C VAL A 192 10.40 3.96 0.42
N GLN A 193 9.59 5.00 0.56
CA GLN A 193 9.74 5.98 1.63
C GLN A 193 8.40 6.47 2.16
N PHE A 194 8.38 6.93 3.41
CA PHE A 194 7.32 7.77 3.95
C PHE A 194 7.90 8.90 4.80
N GLY A 195 7.20 10.02 4.87
CA GLY A 195 7.66 11.23 5.55
C GLY A 195 7.85 12.41 4.62
N ALA A 196 8.74 13.33 4.99
CA ALA A 196 9.02 14.54 4.22
C ALA A 196 9.93 14.24 3.02
N SER A 197 9.43 14.42 1.80
CA SER A 197 10.14 14.08 0.57
C SER A 197 10.93 15.23 -0.06
N THR A 198 10.82 16.45 0.48
CA THR A 198 11.55 17.64 -0.03
C THR A 198 11.94 18.60 1.10
N PRO A 199 13.16 19.18 1.05
CA PRO A 199 13.58 20.21 2.00
C PRO A 199 12.87 21.55 1.78
N ASN A 200 12.19 21.75 0.65
CA ASN A 200 11.50 23.01 0.34
C ASN A 200 10.10 23.10 0.96
N GLY A 201 9.61 22.02 1.58
CA GLY A 201 8.35 22.00 2.30
C GLY A 201 8.56 21.76 3.79
N SER A 202 7.46 21.49 4.48
CA SER A 202 7.43 21.20 5.93
C SER A 202 6.13 20.44 6.23
N GLY A 203 5.81 20.20 7.50
CA GLY A 203 4.51 19.68 7.90
C GLY A 203 4.62 18.72 9.08
N VAL A 204 3.48 18.26 9.58
CA VAL A 204 3.44 17.19 10.58
C VAL A 204 2.42 16.16 10.12
N MET A 205 2.83 14.90 10.06
CA MET A 205 1.94 13.78 9.75
C MET A 205 2.04 12.70 10.81
N ASN A 206 0.90 12.10 11.11
CA ASN A 206 0.83 10.90 11.94
C ASN A 206 0.51 9.71 11.04
N PHE A 207 1.33 8.67 11.10
CA PHE A 207 1.14 7.40 10.41
C PHE A 207 0.58 6.37 11.40
N ARG A 208 -0.21 5.42 10.89
CA ARG A 208 -0.74 4.25 11.60
C ARG A 208 -0.44 2.92 10.91
N ARG A 209 -0.24 2.98 9.60
CA ARG A 209 0.24 1.87 8.78
C ARG A 209 1.04 2.47 7.63
N VAL A 210 2.13 1.83 7.25
CA VAL A 210 2.82 2.02 5.97
C VAL A 210 3.27 0.63 5.55
N ALA A 211 3.02 0.25 4.30
CA ALA A 211 3.44 -1.03 3.76
C ALA A 211 3.69 -0.92 2.25
N PHE A 212 4.58 -1.77 1.74
CA PHE A 212 4.74 -1.99 0.31
C PHE A 212 4.77 -3.48 0.01
N GLU A 213 4.15 -3.87 -1.10
CA GLU A 213 4.11 -5.24 -1.56
C GLU A 213 3.98 -5.31 -3.09
N THR A 214 4.52 -6.39 -3.66
CA THR A 214 4.32 -6.73 -5.06
C THR A 214 2.92 -7.33 -5.23
N ILE A 215 2.20 -6.92 -6.27
CA ILE A 215 0.89 -7.50 -6.59
C ILE A 215 1.19 -8.72 -7.45
N GLY A 216 1.71 -9.77 -6.82
CA GLY A 216 2.14 -10.97 -7.52
C GLY A 216 0.99 -11.58 -8.32
N SER A 217 1.26 -11.90 -9.58
CA SER A 217 0.54 -12.99 -10.26
C SER A 217 0.94 -14.29 -9.56
N PRO A 218 0.09 -15.32 -9.46
CA PRO A 218 0.53 -16.66 -9.03
C PRO A 218 1.86 -17.06 -9.68
N ALA A 219 2.01 -16.74 -10.97
CA ALA A 219 3.22 -17.02 -11.73
C ALA A 219 4.50 -16.39 -11.18
N SER A 220 4.46 -15.15 -10.71
CA SER A 220 5.66 -14.49 -10.15
C SER A 220 6.04 -15.03 -8.79
N GLN A 221 5.10 -15.69 -8.11
CA GLN A 221 5.36 -16.43 -6.89
C GLN A 221 5.87 -17.85 -7.19
N GLY A 222 5.97 -18.24 -8.46
CA GLY A 222 6.36 -19.59 -8.89
C GLY A 222 5.18 -20.54 -9.09
N ASP A 223 3.96 -20.11 -8.79
CA ASP A 223 2.72 -20.87 -8.98
C ASP A 223 2.23 -20.66 -10.42
N TYR A 224 2.82 -21.44 -11.30
CA TYR A 224 2.57 -21.37 -12.73
C TYR A 224 1.24 -21.97 -13.14
N ASN A 225 0.67 -22.87 -12.33
CA ASN A 225 -0.63 -23.46 -12.59
C ASN A 225 -1.81 -22.69 -11.94
N GLY A 226 -1.50 -21.75 -11.04
CA GLY A 226 -2.45 -20.87 -10.34
C GLY A 226 -3.25 -21.56 -9.22
N ASP A 227 -2.73 -22.62 -8.62
CA ASP A 227 -3.46 -23.44 -7.64
C ASP A 227 -3.22 -23.07 -6.17
N GLY A 228 -2.38 -22.06 -5.91
CA GLY A 228 -2.07 -21.56 -4.58
C GLY A 228 -0.79 -22.16 -3.98
N GLN A 229 -0.17 -23.14 -4.64
CA GLN A 229 1.04 -23.81 -4.16
C GLN A 229 2.15 -23.71 -5.19
N VAL A 230 3.40 -23.66 -4.72
CA VAL A 230 4.58 -23.72 -5.60
C VAL A 230 5.19 -25.11 -5.50
N ASP A 231 4.79 -26.02 -6.37
CA ASP A 231 5.15 -27.43 -6.31
C ASP A 231 5.54 -28.03 -7.67
N ALA A 232 5.60 -29.37 -7.73
CA ALA A 232 5.99 -30.10 -8.94
C ALA A 232 4.97 -29.96 -10.09
N ALA A 233 3.72 -29.57 -9.83
CA ALA A 233 2.72 -29.30 -10.84
C ALA A 233 3.08 -28.04 -11.65
N ASP A 234 3.62 -27.00 -11.01
CA ASP A 234 4.09 -25.79 -11.71
C ASP A 234 5.23 -26.07 -12.67
N TYR A 235 6.13 -26.99 -12.30
CA TYR A 235 7.19 -27.44 -13.19
C TYR A 235 6.63 -28.00 -14.50
N THR A 236 5.51 -28.73 -14.45
CA THR A 236 4.89 -29.26 -15.66
C THR A 236 4.33 -28.15 -16.54
N THR A 237 3.75 -27.11 -15.93
CA THR A 237 3.29 -25.91 -16.64
C THR A 237 4.44 -25.15 -17.30
N TRP A 238 5.54 -24.91 -16.58
CA TRP A 238 6.75 -24.31 -17.15
C TRP A 238 7.30 -25.15 -18.30
N ARG A 239 7.48 -26.46 -18.07
CA ARG A 239 8.12 -27.37 -19.03
C ARG A 239 7.35 -27.45 -20.34
N ALA A 240 6.01 -27.42 -20.27
CA ALA A 240 5.13 -27.41 -21.43
C ALA A 240 5.20 -26.11 -22.24
N ASN A 241 5.56 -24.99 -21.59
CA ASN A 241 5.60 -23.67 -22.20
C ASN A 241 7.02 -23.15 -22.48
N ASN A 242 8.06 -23.90 -22.10
CA ASN A 242 9.46 -23.52 -22.33
C ASN A 242 9.77 -23.26 -23.82
N GLY A 243 10.26 -22.07 -24.11
CA GLY A 243 10.48 -21.52 -25.45
C GLY A 243 9.32 -20.67 -25.97
N GLY A 244 8.23 -20.56 -25.20
CA GLY A 244 7.03 -19.79 -25.52
C GLY A 244 6.94 -18.45 -24.79
N ARG A 245 5.71 -17.92 -24.72
CA ARG A 245 5.38 -16.61 -24.13
C ARG A 245 4.13 -16.67 -23.25
N LEU A 246 3.97 -17.75 -22.50
CA LEU A 246 2.82 -17.89 -21.59
C LEU A 246 3.09 -17.06 -20.33
N PRO A 247 2.32 -15.99 -20.03
CA PRO A 247 2.56 -15.16 -18.85
C PRO A 247 2.47 -15.94 -17.54
N ALA A 248 1.63 -16.97 -17.50
CA ALA A 248 1.50 -17.83 -16.32
C ALA A 248 2.76 -18.67 -16.02
N ALA A 249 3.65 -18.87 -16.98
CA ALA A 249 4.91 -19.59 -16.79
C ALA A 249 6.15 -18.69 -16.89
N ASP A 250 5.94 -17.37 -17.04
CA ASP A 250 6.94 -16.31 -17.15
C ASP A 250 7.17 -15.71 -15.76
N GLY A 251 7.71 -16.52 -14.86
CA GLY A 251 7.87 -16.15 -13.45
C GLY A 251 8.89 -15.03 -13.23
N ASN A 252 9.85 -14.89 -14.15
CA ASN A 252 10.78 -13.77 -14.13
C ASN A 252 10.32 -12.59 -15.00
N GLY A 253 9.09 -12.63 -15.54
CA GLY A 253 8.41 -11.57 -16.28
C GLY A 253 9.20 -10.96 -17.46
N ASP A 254 10.09 -11.71 -18.11
CA ASP A 254 10.89 -11.23 -19.24
C ASP A 254 10.17 -11.36 -20.60
N GLY A 255 8.95 -11.90 -20.58
CA GLY A 255 8.12 -12.13 -21.75
C GLY A 255 8.46 -13.41 -22.50
N LEU A 256 9.39 -14.24 -22.00
CA LEU A 256 9.84 -15.50 -22.57
C LEU A 256 9.95 -16.59 -21.50
N VAL A 257 9.17 -17.66 -21.65
CA VAL A 257 9.28 -18.81 -20.75
C VAL A 257 10.56 -19.58 -21.07
N ASN A 258 11.54 -19.57 -20.18
CA ASN A 258 12.87 -20.11 -20.42
C ASN A 258 13.55 -20.64 -19.14
N ARG A 259 14.85 -20.92 -19.20
CA ARG A 259 15.61 -21.49 -18.06
C ARG A 259 15.69 -20.56 -16.85
N PHE A 260 15.51 -19.26 -17.03
CA PHE A 260 15.51 -18.27 -15.96
C PHE A 260 14.23 -18.37 -15.13
N ASP A 261 13.08 -18.65 -15.76
CA ASP A 261 11.83 -19.00 -15.05
C ASP A 261 11.96 -20.29 -14.27
N TYR A 262 12.61 -21.30 -14.83
CA TYR A 262 12.89 -22.52 -14.07
C TYR A 262 13.75 -22.26 -12.83
N ALA A 263 14.78 -21.42 -12.94
CA ALA A 263 15.59 -21.03 -11.80
C ALA A 263 14.77 -20.23 -10.77
N TRP A 264 13.84 -19.39 -11.24
CA TRP A 264 12.91 -18.64 -10.43
C TRP A 264 11.95 -19.55 -9.64
N TRP A 265 11.20 -20.41 -10.32
CA TRP A 265 10.35 -21.44 -9.69
C TRP A 265 11.12 -22.27 -8.67
N ARG A 266 12.31 -22.76 -9.04
CA ARG A 266 13.14 -23.58 -8.14
C ARG A 266 13.53 -22.84 -6.86
N SER A 267 13.70 -21.52 -6.92
CA SER A 267 14.03 -20.71 -5.73
C SER A 267 12.85 -20.52 -4.77
N ARG A 268 11.63 -20.79 -5.25
CA ARG A 268 10.36 -20.64 -4.51
C ARG A 268 9.63 -21.97 -4.25
N TYR A 269 10.27 -23.09 -4.58
CA TYR A 269 9.65 -24.41 -4.42
C TYR A 269 9.29 -24.66 -2.95
N GLY A 270 8.01 -24.95 -2.69
CA GLY A 270 7.45 -25.15 -1.36
C GLY A 270 6.86 -23.88 -0.73
N ASP A 271 6.89 -22.74 -1.41
CA ASP A 271 6.18 -21.54 -0.96
C ASP A 271 4.66 -21.70 -1.17
N GLU A 272 3.87 -21.11 -0.28
CA GLU A 272 2.43 -20.91 -0.48
C GLU A 272 2.22 -19.53 -1.11
N THR A 273 1.38 -19.43 -2.14
CA THR A 273 1.14 -18.14 -2.79
C THR A 273 0.06 -17.37 -2.07
N VAL A 274 0.37 -16.13 -1.70
CA VAL A 274 -0.64 -15.20 -1.22
C VAL A 274 -1.31 -14.63 -2.47
N VAL A 275 -2.25 -15.39 -3.02
CA VAL A 275 -3.21 -14.80 -3.95
C VAL A 275 -3.99 -13.82 -3.11
N GLY A 276 -3.76 -12.52 -3.32
CA GLY A 276 -4.36 -11.45 -2.54
C GLY A 276 -5.82 -11.79 -2.30
N ALA A 277 -6.13 -12.18 -1.06
CA ALA A 277 -7.50 -12.27 -0.63
C ALA A 277 -8.03 -10.86 -0.83
N ALA A 278 -8.80 -10.64 -1.90
CA ALA A 278 -9.91 -9.74 -1.79
C ALA A 278 -10.56 -10.17 -0.50
N ALA A 279 -10.42 -9.35 0.55
CA ALA A 279 -11.22 -9.49 1.72
C ALA A 279 -12.63 -9.57 1.17
N SER A 280 -13.17 -10.78 1.12
CA SER A 280 -14.59 -10.96 1.01
C SER A 280 -15.05 -10.36 2.31
N GLU A 281 -15.34 -9.06 2.29
CA GLU A 281 -16.17 -8.47 3.29
C GLU A 281 -17.39 -9.39 3.33
N SER A 282 -17.49 -10.15 4.41
CA SER A 282 -18.74 -10.78 4.78
C SER A 282 -19.70 -9.62 4.97
N ALA A 283 -20.36 -9.19 3.90
CA ALA A 283 -21.46 -8.27 3.99
C ALA A 283 -22.38 -8.85 5.06
N PRO A 284 -22.67 -8.14 6.16
CA PRO A 284 -23.60 -8.63 7.14
C PRO A 284 -24.89 -8.92 6.38
N ALA A 285 -25.28 -10.20 6.34
CA ALA A 285 -26.53 -10.61 5.71
C ALA A 285 -27.63 -9.74 6.30
N PRO A 286 -28.41 -8.99 5.49
CA PRO A 286 -29.50 -8.22 6.03
C PRO A 286 -30.58 -9.20 6.49
N GLU A 287 -30.59 -9.54 7.78
CA GLU A 287 -31.74 -10.11 8.43
C GLU A 287 -32.16 -9.20 9.59
N PRO A 288 -33.42 -8.71 9.54
CA PRO A 288 -34.44 -9.55 10.17
C PRO A 288 -35.75 -9.58 9.37
N ALA A 289 -35.78 -10.25 8.22
CA ALA A 289 -37.06 -10.69 7.63
C ALA A 289 -37.64 -11.92 8.37
N ALA A 290 -36.78 -12.72 9.03
CA ALA A 290 -37.20 -13.87 9.83
C ALA A 290 -38.06 -13.48 11.04
N VAL A 291 -37.76 -12.34 11.69
CA VAL A 291 -38.58 -11.82 12.82
C VAL A 291 -39.95 -11.35 12.33
N ALA A 292 -40.03 -10.75 11.14
CA ALA A 292 -41.30 -10.34 10.54
C ALA A 292 -42.18 -11.55 10.14
N LEU A 293 -41.57 -12.64 9.65
CA LEU A 293 -42.27 -13.89 9.31
C LEU A 293 -42.80 -14.62 10.56
N VAL A 294 -42.01 -14.69 11.64
CA VAL A 294 -42.46 -15.29 12.92
C VAL A 294 -43.54 -14.41 13.57
N GLY A 295 -43.38 -13.09 13.55
CA GLY A 295 -44.40 -12.15 14.06
C GLY A 295 -45.72 -12.23 13.29
N GLY A 296 -45.68 -12.34 11.96
CA GLY A 296 -46.86 -12.49 11.12
C GLY A 296 -47.61 -13.81 11.38
N LEU A 297 -46.88 -14.92 11.58
CA LEU A 297 -47.50 -16.21 11.90
C LEU A 297 -48.19 -16.19 13.27
N LEU A 298 -47.59 -15.58 14.29
CA LEU A 298 -48.20 -15.48 15.64
C LEU A 298 -49.46 -14.58 15.66
N ALA A 299 -49.50 -13.54 14.84
CA ALA A 299 -50.69 -12.70 14.68
C ALA A 299 -51.84 -13.44 13.98
N ALA A 300 -51.55 -14.30 13.01
CA ALA A 300 -52.56 -15.09 12.29
C ALA A 300 -53.24 -16.15 13.18
N PHE A 301 -52.54 -16.70 14.18
CA PHE A 301 -53.11 -17.69 15.11
C PHE A 301 -53.94 -17.07 16.24
N SER A 302 -53.66 -15.82 16.64
CA SER A 302 -54.41 -15.13 17.70
C SER A 302 -55.75 -14.56 17.22
N GLY A 303 -55.88 -14.23 15.92
CA GLY A 303 -57.13 -13.74 15.32
C GLY A 303 -58.24 -14.79 15.12
N ARG A 304 -57.94 -16.09 15.24
CA ARG A 304 -58.88 -17.18 14.91
C ARG A 304 -59.74 -17.69 16.09
N ARG A 305 -59.64 -17.10 17.28
CA ARG A 305 -60.34 -17.59 18.50
C ARG A 305 -61.61 -16.83 18.91
N ARG A 306 -62.23 -16.04 18.03
CA ARG A 306 -63.56 -15.46 18.30
C ARG A 306 -64.52 -15.66 17.14
N ALA A 307 -65.09 -16.86 17.03
CA ALA A 307 -66.39 -17.07 16.41
C ALA A 307 -66.95 -18.46 16.77
N THR A 308 -67.70 -18.53 17.89
CA THR A 308 -68.88 -19.41 17.99
C THR A 308 -69.66 -19.03 19.25
N SER A 309 -70.76 -18.28 19.04
CA SER A 309 -71.87 -18.14 19.98
C SER A 309 -73.14 -18.58 19.26
N THR A 310 -73.68 -19.72 19.65
CA THR A 310 -75.12 -20.05 19.82
C THR A 310 -75.20 -21.50 20.25
#